data_AF-A0A060XIS5-F1
#
_entry.id   AF-A0A060XIS5-F1
#
_cell.length_a   1.000
_cell.length_b   1.000
_cell.length_c   1.000
_cell.angle_alpha   90.00
_cell.angle_beta   90.00
_cell.angle_gamma   90.00
#
_symmetry.space_group_name_H-M   'P 1'
#
loop_
_entity.id
_entity.type
_entity.pdbx_description
1 polymer ?
#
loop_
_entity_poly.entity_id
_entity_poly.type
_entity_poly.pdbx_seq_one_letter_code
_entity_poly.pdbx_strand_id
1 'polypeptide(L)'
;MKCFERLVKDHITSTLPDTLDPLQFAYRPNRSTDDAIATTLHTALTHLDKRNTYVRMLFIDYNSAFNTIVPSKLVIKLQTLGLDPALCNWVLDFLTGRPPGGEGR
;
A
#
# COMPACT_ATOMS: atom_id res chain seq x y z
N MET A 1 15.64 13.75 -10.16
CA MET A 1 14.46 12.90 -10.48
C MET A 1 13.42 12.83 -9.35
N LYS A 2 13.78 12.99 -8.07
CA LYS A 2 12.83 12.89 -6.94
C LYS A 2 11.64 13.87 -6.96
N CYS A 3 11.81 15.06 -7.53
CA CYS A 3 10.70 16.02 -7.68
C CYS A 3 9.61 15.48 -8.62
N PHE A 4 10.01 14.80 -9.70
CA PHE A 4 9.05 14.21 -10.63
C PHE A 4 8.35 12.99 -10.02
N GLU A 5 9.09 12.14 -9.29
CA GLU A 5 8.49 11.05 -8.49
C GLU A 5 7.44 11.58 -7.51
N ARG A 6 7.70 12.72 -6.86
CA ARG A 6 6.74 13.35 -5.94
C ARG A 6 5.49 13.86 -6.67
N LEU A 7 5.66 14.52 -7.81
CA LEU A 7 4.53 14.99 -8.63
C LEU A 7 3.65 13.82 -9.09
N VAL A 8 4.27 12.76 -9.60
CA VAL A 8 3.56 11.55 -10.03
C VAL A 8 2.85 10.88 -8.86
N LYS A 9 3.52 10.75 -7.71
CA LYS A 9 2.90 10.23 -6.48
C LYS A 9 1.66 11.02 -6.11
N ASP A 10 1.76 12.34 -6.04
CA ASP A 10 0.65 13.20 -5.61
C ASP A 10 -0.55 13.05 -6.56
N HIS A 11 -0.30 12.99 -7.88
CA HIS A 11 -1.33 12.74 -8.89
C HIS A 11 -1.97 11.35 -8.79
N ILE A 12 -1.18 10.30 -8.55
CA ILE A 12 -1.73 8.96 -8.31
C ILE A 12 -2.61 8.97 -7.05
N THR A 13 -2.13 9.56 -5.95
CA THR A 13 -2.88 9.55 -4.70
C THR A 13 -4.18 10.34 -4.76
N SER A 14 -4.27 11.38 -5.58
CA SER A 14 -5.50 12.16 -5.76
C SER A 14 -6.52 11.49 -6.69
N THR A 15 -6.11 10.51 -7.49
CA THR A 15 -6.98 9.78 -8.42
C THR A 15 -7.48 8.45 -7.86
N LEU A 16 -6.84 7.96 -6.79
CA LEU A 16 -7.26 6.74 -6.12
C LEU A 16 -8.64 6.93 -5.44
N PRO A 17 -9.52 5.92 -5.49
CA PRO A 17 -10.85 6.03 -4.91
C PRO A 17 -10.78 6.04 -3.38
N ASP A 18 -11.70 6.78 -2.74
CA ASP A 18 -11.84 6.77 -1.28
C ASP A 18 -12.30 5.41 -0.72
N THR A 19 -12.73 4.51 -1.61
CA THR A 19 -13.14 3.13 -1.31
C THR A 19 -11.97 2.16 -1.10
N LEU A 20 -10.73 2.64 -1.07
CA LEU A 20 -9.59 1.84 -0.62
C LEU A 20 -9.82 1.33 0.81
N ASP A 21 -9.19 0.21 1.14
CA ASP A 21 -9.38 -0.50 2.41
C ASP A 21 -9.37 0.49 3.61
N PRO A 22 -10.48 0.60 4.36
CA PRO A 22 -10.57 1.50 5.50
C PRO A 22 -9.59 1.12 6.63
N LEU A 23 -9.12 -0.13 6.67
CA LEU A 23 -8.12 -0.64 7.61
C LEU A 23 -6.68 -0.58 7.06
N GLN A 24 -6.46 0.09 5.92
CA GLN A 24 -5.11 0.44 5.48
C GLN A 24 -4.62 1.69 6.21
N PHE A 25 -3.80 1.50 7.25
CA PHE A 25 -3.26 2.61 8.04
C PHE A 25 -1.94 3.18 7.49
N ALA A 26 -1.13 2.33 6.85
CA ALA A 26 0.14 2.76 6.28
C ALA A 26 -0.04 3.54 4.97
N TYR A 27 0.83 4.54 4.76
CA TYR A 27 0.92 5.35 3.54
C TYR A 27 -0.36 6.13 3.15
N ARG A 28 -1.29 6.34 4.10
CA ARG A 28 -2.45 7.23 3.93
C ARG A 28 -2.29 8.49 4.77
N PRO A 29 -2.77 9.66 4.29
CA PRO A 29 -2.84 10.85 5.12
C PRO A 29 -3.80 10.62 6.30
N ASN A 30 -3.51 11.25 7.45
CA ASN A 30 -4.35 11.19 8.66
C ASN A 30 -4.56 9.77 9.20
N ARG A 31 -3.57 8.89 9.03
CA ARG A 31 -3.52 7.54 9.59
C ARG A 31 -2.12 7.28 10.15
N SER A 32 -2.05 6.51 11.22
CA SER A 32 -0.80 6.20 11.93
C SER A 32 -0.75 4.73 12.37
N THR A 33 0.45 4.29 12.79
CA THR A 33 0.61 2.98 13.43
C THR A 33 -0.19 2.87 14.73
N ASP A 34 -0.33 3.98 15.46
CA ASP A 34 -1.12 4.03 16.69
C ASP A 34 -2.60 3.77 16.41
N ASP A 35 -3.14 4.30 15.31
CA ASP A 35 -4.51 4.02 14.89
C ASP A 35 -4.71 2.53 14.58
N ALA A 36 -3.73 1.89 13.95
CA ALA A 36 -3.76 0.46 13.64
C ALA A 36 -3.76 -0.40 14.92
N ILE A 37 -2.90 -0.08 15.88
CA ILE A 37 -2.80 -0.76 17.17
C ILE A 37 -4.11 -0.56 17.96
N ALA A 38 -4.57 0.68 18.08
CA ALA A 38 -5.80 1.02 18.80
C ALA A 38 -7.01 0.31 18.20
N THR A 39 -7.15 0.30 16.88
CA THR A 39 -8.26 -0.38 16.19
C THR A 39 -8.21 -1.89 16.40
N THR A 40 -7.02 -2.50 16.29
CA THR A 40 -6.83 -3.95 16.51
C THR A 40 -7.16 -4.34 17.94
N LEU A 41 -6.64 -3.58 18.91
CA LEU A 41 -6.85 -3.82 20.33
C LEU A 41 -8.33 -3.64 20.70
N HIS A 42 -8.96 -2.55 20.26
CA HIS A 42 -10.38 -2.30 20.49
C HIS A 42 -11.23 -3.46 19.95
N THR A 43 -10.99 -3.87 18.70
CA THR A 43 -11.72 -4.97 18.05
C THR A 43 -11.56 -6.28 18.83
N ALA A 44 -10.34 -6.59 19.30
CA ALA A 44 -10.07 -7.81 20.06
C ALA A 44 -10.75 -7.78 21.44
N LEU A 45 -10.59 -6.69 22.20
CA LEU A 45 -11.16 -6.57 23.54
C LEU A 45 -12.70 -6.56 23.51
N THR A 46 -13.31 -5.82 22.59
CA THR A 46 -14.77 -5.82 22.41
C THR A 46 -15.32 -7.19 22.04
N HIS A 47 -14.54 -8.04 21.35
CA HIS A 47 -14.92 -9.42 21.13
C HIS A 47 -14.85 -10.25 22.42
N LEU A 48 -13.77 -10.11 23.19
CA LEU A 48 -13.52 -10.85 24.44
C LEU A 48 -14.46 -10.50 25.59
N ASP A 49 -15.10 -9.33 25.57
CA ASP A 49 -16.16 -8.96 26.53
C ASP A 49 -17.38 -9.89 26.47
N LYS A 50 -17.51 -10.69 25.41
CA LYS A 50 -18.56 -11.72 25.26
C LYS A 50 -18.15 -13.00 25.98
N ARG A 51 -19.06 -13.56 26.78
CA ARG A 51 -18.82 -14.81 27.51
C ARG A 51 -18.44 -15.95 26.56
N ASN A 52 -17.44 -16.73 26.97
CA ASN A 52 -16.99 -17.94 26.28
C ASN A 52 -16.51 -17.70 24.84
N THR A 53 -15.82 -16.59 24.60
CA THR A 53 -15.18 -16.27 23.31
C THR A 53 -13.65 -16.23 23.43
N TYR A 54 -12.96 -16.27 22.30
CA TYR A 54 -11.51 -16.11 22.22
C TYR A 54 -11.12 -15.42 20.91
N VAL A 55 -9.94 -14.81 20.87
CA VAL A 55 -9.40 -14.16 19.66
C VAL A 55 -8.14 -14.92 19.21
N ARG A 56 -7.98 -15.09 17.90
CA ARG A 56 -6.74 -15.55 17.27
C ARG A 56 -6.27 -14.50 16.29
N MET A 57 -5.01 -14.10 16.39
CA MET A 57 -4.40 -13.12 15.49
C MET A 57 -3.39 -13.83 14.60
N LEU A 58 -3.45 -13.55 13.30
CA LEU A 58 -2.49 -14.01 12.31
C LEU A 58 -1.70 -12.81 11.81
N PHE A 59 -0.38 -12.83 12.04
CA PHE A 59 0.54 -11.81 11.54
C PHE A 59 1.28 -12.39 10.35
N ILE A 60 1.17 -11.70 9.20
CA ILE A 60 1.85 -12.06 7.95
C ILE A 60 2.75 -10.90 7.57
N ASP A 61 4.02 -11.19 7.33
CA ASP A 61 4.98 -10.23 6.80
C ASP A 61 5.58 -10.73 5.50
N TYR A 62 5.72 -9.84 4.52
CA TYR A 62 6.28 -10.16 3.21
C TYR A 62 7.75 -9.75 3.16
N ASN A 63 8.63 -10.71 2.91
CA ASN A 63 10.05 -10.39 2.73
C ASN A 63 10.25 -9.52 1.47
N SER A 64 10.95 -8.40 1.66
CA SER A 64 11.46 -7.56 0.57
C SER A 64 10.38 -7.16 -0.45
N ALA A 65 9.21 -6.73 0.04
CA ALA A 65 8.02 -6.47 -0.79
C ALA A 65 8.28 -5.57 -2.02
N PHE A 66 9.16 -4.57 -1.91
CA PHE A 66 9.53 -3.70 -3.04
C PHE A 66 10.46 -4.38 -4.05
N ASN A 67 11.31 -5.31 -3.62
CA ASN A 67 12.23 -6.03 -4.50
C ASN A 67 11.54 -7.23 -5.18
N THR A 68 10.46 -7.75 -4.59
CA THR A 68 9.73 -8.93 -5.06
C THR A 68 8.46 -8.59 -5.82
N ILE A 69 8.09 -7.30 -5.90
CA ILE A 69 6.91 -6.88 -6.65
C ILE A 69 7.09 -7.19 -8.14
N VAL A 70 6.04 -7.76 -8.76
CA VAL A 70 6.04 -8.07 -10.19
C VAL A 70 5.46 -6.87 -10.95
N PRO A 71 6.25 -6.08 -11.70
CA PRO A 71 5.79 -4.81 -12.27
C PRO A 71 4.59 -4.97 -13.21
N SER A 72 4.56 -6.03 -14.02
CA SER A 72 3.44 -6.30 -14.94
C SER A 72 2.12 -6.53 -14.21
N LYS A 73 2.13 -7.20 -13.05
CA LYS A 73 0.94 -7.39 -12.21
C LYS A 73 0.50 -6.09 -11.55
N LEU A 74 1.45 -5.23 -11.16
CA LEU A 74 1.14 -3.93 -10.58
C LEU A 74 0.46 -3.01 -11.61
N VAL A 75 0.98 -2.96 -12.83
CA VAL A 75 0.42 -2.15 -13.93
C VAL A 75 -1.04 -2.50 -14.21
N ILE A 76 -1.37 -3.80 -14.29
CA ILE A 76 -2.75 -4.26 -14.48
C ILE A 76 -3.65 -3.74 -13.35
N LYS A 77 -3.20 -3.80 -12.09
CA LYS A 77 -3.97 -3.28 -10.95
C LYS A 77 -4.18 -1.77 -11.04
N LEU A 78 -3.17 -1.01 -11.44
CA LEU A 78 -3.29 0.44 -11.61
C LEU A 78 -4.30 0.79 -12.71
N GLN A 79 -4.31 0.05 -13.82
CA GLN A 79 -5.31 0.20 -14.87
C GLN A 79 -6.73 -0.15 -14.38
N THR A 80 -6.90 -1.22 -13.58
CA THR A 80 -8.19 -1.55 -12.96
C THR A 80 -8.68 -0.47 -12.00
N LEU A 81 -7.77 0.28 -11.37
CA LEU A 81 -8.09 1.43 -10.52
C LEU A 81 -8.42 2.70 -11.32
N GLY A 82 -8.40 2.65 -12.64
CA GLY A 82 -8.78 3.78 -13.51
C GLY A 82 -7.65 4.75 -13.82
N LEU A 83 -6.38 4.38 -13.57
CA LEU A 83 -5.26 5.22 -13.95
C LEU A 83 -5.04 5.18 -15.47
N ASP A 84 -4.59 6.32 -16.01
CA ASP A 84 -4.30 6.48 -17.44
C ASP A 84 -3.22 5.49 -17.92
N PRO A 85 -3.40 4.84 -19.10
CA PRO A 85 -2.43 3.90 -19.63
C PRO A 85 -1.02 4.44 -19.81
N ALA A 86 -0.84 5.73 -20.17
CA ALA A 86 0.48 6.32 -20.33
C ALA A 86 1.18 6.47 -18.97
N LEU A 87 0.44 6.84 -17.92
CA LEU A 87 0.96 6.86 -16.55
C LEU A 87 1.33 5.45 -16.08
N CYS A 88 0.51 4.45 -16.36
CA CYS A 88 0.81 3.06 -16.02
C CYS A 88 2.07 2.54 -16.72
N ASN A 89 2.27 2.88 -18.00
CA ASN A 89 3.48 2.53 -18.75
C ASN A 89 4.71 3.27 -18.19
N TRP A 90 4.57 4.52 -17.77
CA TRP A 90 5.65 5.23 -17.10
C TRP A 90 6.06 4.57 -15.79
N VAL A 91 5.09 4.12 -14.97
CA VAL A 91 5.37 3.36 -13.74
C VAL A 91 6.07 2.03 -14.06
N LEU A 92 5.67 1.35 -15.14
CA LEU A 92 6.34 0.13 -15.59
C LEU A 92 7.82 0.39 -15.91
N ASP A 93 8.10 1.37 -16.76
CA ASP A 93 9.47 1.75 -17.15
C ASP A 93 10.29 2.19 -15.94
N PHE A 94 9.69 2.92 -15.00
CA PHE A 94 10.35 3.34 -13.77
C PHE A 94 10.78 2.13 -12.89
N LEU A 95 9.97 1.07 -12.86
CA LEU A 95 10.24 -0.11 -12.04
C LEU A 95 11.16 -1.13 -12.74
N THR A 96 11.13 -1.22 -14.07
CA THR A 96 11.97 -2.14 -14.85
C THR A 96 13.33 -1.53 -15.22
N GLY A 97 13.42 -0.21 -15.29
CA GLY A 97 14.65 0.53 -15.62
C GLY A 97 15.63 0.71 -14.46
N ARG A 98 15.37 0.16 -13.27
CA ARG A 98 16.30 0.19 -12.13
C ARG A 98 17.23 -1.03 -12.13
N PRO A 99 18.56 -0.86 -12.10
CA PRO A 99 19.46 -1.99 -11.86
C PRO A 99 19.20 -2.61 -10.47
N PRO A 100 19.33 -3.94 -10.32
CA PRO A 100 19.15 -4.62 -9.04
C PRO A 100 20.32 -4.26 -8.11
N GLY A 101 20.08 -3.29 -7.24
CA GLY A 101 21.09 -2.67 -6.39
C GLY A 101 20.91 -1.17 -6.44
N GLY A 102 20.37 -0.60 -5.36
CA GLY A 102 20.15 0.83 -5.22
C GLY A 102 21.43 1.65 -5.11
N GLU A 103 22.42 1.39 -5.96
CA GLU A 103 23.54 2.30 -6.18
C GLU A 103 23.37 2.96 -7.54
N GLY A 104 23.01 4.25 -7.49
CA GLY A 104 22.89 5.05 -8.69
C GLY A 104 22.37 6.45 -8.46
N ARG A 105 23.29 7.32 -8.01
CA ARG A 105 23.31 8.79 -8.16
C ARG A 105 22.53 9.65 -7.16
#